data_AF-A0A931ZVV8-F1
#
_entry.id   AF-A0A931ZVV8-F1
#
_cell.length_a   1.000
_cell.length_b   1.000
_cell.length_c   1.000
_cell.angle_alpha   90.00
_cell.angle_beta   90.00
_cell.angle_gamma   90.00
#
_symmetry.space_group_name_H-M   'P 1'
#
loop_
_entity.id
_entity.type
_entity.pdbx_description
1 polymer ?
#
loop_
_entity_poly.entity_id
_entity_poly.type
_entity_poly.pdbx_seq_one_letter_code
_entity_poly.pdbx_strand_id
1 'polypeptide(L)'
;MFENIFETVNSGFAQALYEDYLRDPNSVPPEWRELFENGMKGLRPETPSAGEAAEERAATAAPPAASAASPAPPAPAAPPASAASLEPIKGPALRLLENMQASLHVPTATSFREVDVSRLWDARARLNQGLSSRGIKLAFTPFVGWAIVRAAQQFRAMVRAVVDVDGAPHRLDPDGVHLGLAVDVERRDGSRGLLVPVIKYADRMTFAEFHAEYERLVTGARDGKLLPDAYQGGTITLTNPGTIGTVASVPRLMNGQGSIIATGAIREVAGRRLMTLTSTYDHRIVQGAESGMFLRAVDQLLQGEERFYQQVAEAFGMASGGGAAEAAEATPGGTMSAAPGTAAAAAAPPAPAKAGIGVGEQLIAAAMSLVRAHR
;
A
#
# COMPACT_ATOMS: atom_id res chain seq x y z
N MET A 1 -15.45 11.53 -13.39
CA MET A 1 -15.32 12.70 -12.52
C MET A 1 -13.85 12.77 -12.14
N PHE A 2 -13.11 13.79 -12.57
CA PHE A 2 -11.67 13.89 -12.24
C PHE A 2 -11.57 14.22 -10.74
N GLU A 3 -10.93 13.37 -9.95
CA GLU A 3 -10.65 13.64 -8.54
C GLU A 3 -9.81 14.93 -8.43
N ASN A 4 -10.17 15.78 -7.47
CA ASN A 4 -9.43 16.99 -7.20
C ASN A 4 -8.06 16.60 -6.62
N ILE A 5 -6.96 17.20 -7.10
CA ILE A 5 -5.63 16.91 -6.59
C ILE A 5 -5.49 17.19 -5.07
N PHE A 6 -6.29 18.12 -4.56
CA PHE A 6 -6.37 18.44 -3.14
C PHE A 6 -7.08 17.37 -2.29
N GLU A 7 -7.67 16.35 -2.91
CA GLU A 7 -8.32 15.21 -2.26
C GLU A 7 -7.46 13.93 -2.32
N THR A 8 -6.28 14.00 -2.93
CA THR A 8 -5.37 12.87 -3.04
C THR A 8 -4.48 12.73 -1.81
N VAL A 9 -3.84 11.56 -1.69
CA VAL A 9 -2.88 11.27 -0.61
C VAL A 9 -1.70 12.26 -0.59
N ASN A 10 -1.36 12.86 -1.73
CA ASN A 10 -0.23 13.76 -1.91
C ASN A 10 -0.62 15.25 -1.99
N SER A 11 -1.89 15.59 -1.75
CA SER A 11 -2.45 16.95 -1.82
C SER A 11 -1.63 18.01 -1.06
N GLY A 12 -1.02 17.62 0.05
CA GLY A 12 -0.30 18.55 0.92
C GLY A 12 1.06 18.95 0.37
N PHE A 13 1.68 18.10 -0.44
CA PHE A 13 2.90 18.45 -1.16
C PHE A 13 2.63 19.52 -2.22
N ALA A 14 1.57 19.34 -3.01
CA ALA A 14 1.15 20.32 -4.00
C ALA A 14 0.78 21.67 -3.34
N GLN A 15 0.10 21.63 -2.18
CA GLN A 15 -0.20 22.84 -1.42
C GLN A 15 1.06 23.55 -0.91
N ALA A 16 2.05 22.81 -0.40
CA ALA A 16 3.33 23.39 0.04
C ALA A 16 4.06 24.09 -1.11
N LEU A 17 4.16 23.44 -2.27
CA LEU A 17 4.78 24.05 -3.44
C LEU A 17 4.05 25.31 -3.90
N TYR A 18 2.72 25.34 -3.82
CA TYR A 18 1.95 26.54 -4.14
C TYR A 18 2.21 27.68 -3.14
N GLU A 19 2.29 27.37 -1.84
CA GLU A 19 2.65 28.36 -0.81
C GLU A 19 4.07 28.92 -1.01
N ASP A 20 5.02 28.08 -1.40
CA ASP A 20 6.39 28.51 -1.72
C ASP A 20 6.43 29.36 -2.99
N TYR A 21 5.68 29.00 -4.04
CA TYR A 21 5.51 29.81 -5.25
C TYR A 21 4.95 31.20 -4.95
N LEU A 22 3.96 31.31 -4.07
CA LEU A 22 3.38 32.60 -3.65
C LEU A 22 4.39 33.49 -2.89
N ARG A 23 5.38 32.89 -2.22
CA ARG A 23 6.46 33.63 -1.53
C ARG A 23 7.57 34.06 -2.48
N ASP A 24 8.02 33.14 -3.32
CA ASP A 24 9.02 33.37 -4.36
C ASP A 24 8.77 32.40 -5.53
N PRO A 25 8.33 32.89 -6.70
CA PRO A 25 8.12 32.05 -7.88
C PRO A 25 9.35 31.25 -8.31
N ASN A 26 10.57 31.71 -8.00
CA ASN A 26 11.80 31.00 -8.35
C ASN A 26 12.16 29.87 -7.38
N SER A 27 11.48 29.79 -6.23
CA SER A 27 11.69 28.73 -5.23
C SER A 27 11.14 27.36 -5.67
N VAL A 28 10.20 27.36 -6.63
CA VAL A 28 9.60 26.13 -7.19
C VAL A 28 10.22 25.74 -8.53
N PRO A 29 10.22 24.42 -8.85
CA PRO A 29 10.65 23.93 -10.16
C PRO A 29 9.88 24.60 -11.32
N PRO A 30 10.52 24.83 -12.48
CA PRO A 30 9.89 25.49 -13.63
C PRO A 30 8.56 24.87 -14.06
N GLU A 31 8.44 23.54 -13.95
CA GLU A 31 7.24 22.79 -14.32
C GLU A 31 6.03 23.15 -13.44
N TRP A 32 6.26 23.36 -12.13
CA TRP A 32 5.24 23.82 -11.19
C TRP A 32 4.94 25.30 -11.36
N ARG A 33 5.95 26.11 -11.67
CA ARG A 33 5.79 27.53 -11.95
C ARG A 33 4.88 27.74 -13.16
N GLU A 34 5.16 27.04 -14.25
CA GLU A 34 4.35 27.07 -15.47
C GLU A 34 2.91 26.60 -15.20
N LEU A 35 2.72 25.57 -14.38
CA LEU A 35 1.39 25.11 -13.95
C LEU A 35 0.62 26.22 -13.19
N PHE A 36 1.28 26.92 -12.28
CA PHE A 36 0.66 27.98 -11.48
C PHE A 36 0.42 29.27 -12.29
N GLU A 37 1.30 29.60 -13.25
CA GLU A 37 1.18 30.75 -14.15
C GLU A 37 0.10 30.56 -15.22
N ASN A 38 -0.02 29.36 -15.80
CA ASN A 38 -0.96 29.05 -16.88
C ASN A 38 -2.39 28.79 -16.40
N GLY A 39 -2.66 28.84 -15.09
CA GLY A 39 -4.00 29.03 -14.57
C GLY A 39 -5.00 27.91 -14.88
N MET A 40 -4.72 26.69 -14.42
CA MET A 40 -5.81 25.91 -13.81
C MET A 40 -6.05 26.54 -12.44
N LYS A 41 -6.81 27.65 -12.41
CA LYS A 41 -7.26 28.32 -11.18
C LYS A 41 -7.96 27.26 -10.33
N GLY A 42 -7.25 26.71 -9.35
CA GLY A 42 -7.85 25.96 -8.27
C GLY A 42 -8.95 26.84 -7.70
N LEU A 43 -10.20 26.37 -7.79
CA LEU A 43 -11.31 27.00 -7.10
C LEU A 43 -10.88 27.16 -5.65
N ARG A 44 -10.65 28.40 -5.22
CA ARG A 44 -10.76 28.73 -3.81
C ARG A 44 -12.19 28.35 -3.43
N PRO A 45 -12.43 27.52 -2.40
CA PRO A 45 -13.69 27.63 -1.71
C PRO A 45 -13.68 29.03 -1.08
N GLU A 46 -14.44 29.94 -1.66
CA GLU A 46 -14.84 31.15 -0.95
C GLU A 46 -15.66 30.69 0.25
N THR A 47 -15.11 30.87 1.44
CA THR A 47 -15.87 30.85 2.67
C THR A 47 -16.83 32.05 2.64
N PRO A 48 -18.14 31.87 2.77
CA PRO A 48 -19.01 32.99 3.06
C PRO A 48 -18.68 33.47 4.48
N SER A 49 -18.07 34.65 4.56
CA SER A 49 -18.08 35.47 5.75
C SER A 49 -19.53 35.87 6.02
N ALA A 50 -20.11 35.33 7.09
CA ALA A 50 -21.38 35.82 7.64
C ALA A 50 -21.06 36.84 8.75
N GLY A 51 -20.97 38.10 8.36
CA GLY A 51 -21.10 39.23 9.26
C GLY A 51 -22.57 39.53 9.54
N GLU A 52 -22.91 39.54 10.82
CA GLU A 52 -23.83 40.44 11.53
C GLU A 52 -25.06 41.01 10.80
N ALA A 53 -26.24 40.66 11.30
CA ALA A 53 -27.33 41.60 11.57
C ALA A 53 -28.28 41.07 12.66
N ALA A 54 -28.43 41.86 13.72
CA ALA A 54 -29.52 41.84 14.71
C ALA A 54 -30.86 42.23 14.03
N GLU A 55 -32.08 42.03 14.54
CA GLU A 55 -32.74 42.34 15.82
C GLU A 55 -34.15 41.69 15.75
N GLU A 56 -34.64 41.00 16.78
CA GLU A 56 -35.59 41.47 17.81
C GLU A 56 -37.11 41.26 17.53
N ARG A 57 -37.75 40.43 18.38
CA ARG A 57 -38.98 40.72 19.19
C ARG A 57 -39.42 39.46 19.97
N ALA A 58 -39.24 39.46 21.29
CA ALA A 58 -40.25 39.73 22.35
C ALA A 58 -41.25 38.56 22.58
N ALA A 59 -41.07 37.70 23.59
CA ALA A 59 -41.28 37.85 25.05
C ALA A 59 -42.71 37.50 25.51
N THR A 60 -42.85 36.48 26.37
CA THR A 60 -43.73 36.48 27.56
C THR A 60 -43.21 35.43 28.56
N ALA A 61 -43.16 35.80 29.83
CA ALA A 61 -42.67 35.03 30.97
C ALA A 61 -43.81 34.70 31.96
N ALA A 62 -43.72 33.56 32.68
CA ALA A 62 -43.78 33.49 34.15
C ALA A 62 -43.63 32.03 34.69
N PRO A 63 -43.10 31.82 35.94
CA PRO A 63 -42.55 30.54 36.47
C PRO A 63 -43.27 30.08 37.79
N PRO A 64 -42.70 29.26 38.73
CA PRO A 64 -41.82 28.07 38.67
C PRO A 64 -42.35 26.84 39.49
N ALA A 65 -41.73 25.66 39.35
CA ALA A 65 -41.73 24.60 40.38
C ALA A 65 -40.42 23.77 40.32
N ALA A 66 -40.02 23.20 41.47
CA ALA A 66 -38.64 23.00 41.89
C ALA A 66 -37.91 21.71 41.42
N SER A 67 -36.64 21.93 41.06
CA SER A 67 -35.40 21.17 41.34
C SER A 67 -35.47 19.68 41.70
N ALA A 68 -34.96 18.84 40.80
CA ALA A 68 -34.24 17.61 41.12
C ALA A 68 -32.90 17.63 40.34
N ALA A 69 -31.79 17.54 41.08
CA ALA A 69 -30.43 17.68 40.55
C ALA A 69 -30.05 16.52 39.62
N SER A 70 -29.65 16.85 38.38
CA SER A 70 -28.93 15.94 37.47
C SER A 70 -27.42 16.00 37.72
N PRO A 71 -26.69 14.88 37.58
CA PRO A 71 -25.24 14.86 37.74
C PRO A 71 -24.56 15.70 36.65
N ALA A 72 -23.53 16.44 37.05
CA ALA A 72 -22.81 17.35 36.17
C ALA A 72 -22.09 16.60 35.03
N PRO A 73 -21.98 17.19 33.82
CA PRO A 73 -21.14 16.64 32.77
C PRO A 73 -19.67 16.60 33.22
N PRO A 74 -18.89 15.60 32.80
CA PRO A 74 -17.48 15.53 33.15
C PRO A 74 -16.77 16.79 32.61
N ALA A 75 -16.00 17.45 33.49
CA ALA A 75 -15.20 18.61 33.12
C ALA A 75 -14.24 18.25 31.97
N PRO A 76 -13.99 19.16 31.00
CA PRO A 76 -12.97 18.93 29.99
C PRO A 76 -11.64 18.69 30.69
N ALA A 77 -10.98 17.59 30.34
CA ALA A 77 -9.65 17.26 30.86
C ALA A 77 -8.72 18.46 30.62
N ALA A 78 -8.14 18.98 31.70
CA ALA A 78 -7.14 20.04 31.61
C ALA A 78 -6.00 19.59 30.68
N PRO A 79 -5.50 20.45 29.78
CA PRO A 79 -4.34 20.10 28.96
C PRO A 79 -3.17 19.77 29.90
N PRO A 80 -2.33 18.78 29.56
CA PRO A 80 -1.20 18.44 30.40
C PRO A 80 -0.30 19.67 30.57
N ALA A 81 -0.16 20.12 31.81
CA ALA A 81 0.82 21.13 32.18
C ALA A 81 2.21 20.50 32.09
N SER A 82 2.85 20.66 30.94
CA SER A 82 4.30 20.58 30.81
C SER A 82 4.73 21.70 29.85
N ALA A 83 5.97 22.18 29.99
CA ALA A 83 6.57 23.16 29.08
C ALA A 83 6.82 22.59 27.67
N ALA A 84 5.85 21.85 27.13
CA ALA A 84 5.87 21.34 25.78
C ALA A 84 5.53 22.48 24.82
N SER A 85 6.40 22.72 23.85
CA SER A 85 6.10 23.57 22.71
C SER A 85 4.98 22.91 21.89
N LEU A 86 3.87 23.62 21.73
CA LEU A 86 2.80 23.23 20.82
C LEU A 86 3.07 23.86 19.47
N GLU A 87 3.36 23.04 18.47
CA GLU A 87 3.55 23.47 17.09
C GLU A 87 2.36 23.03 16.22
N PRO A 88 1.72 23.94 15.46
CA PRO A 88 0.62 23.57 14.58
C PRO A 88 1.12 22.73 13.40
N ILE A 89 0.47 21.60 13.15
CA ILE A 89 0.71 20.76 11.97
C ILE A 89 0.11 21.46 10.74
N LYS A 90 0.93 21.69 9.70
CA LYS A 90 0.53 22.40 8.47
C LYS A 90 0.98 21.65 7.21
N GLY A 91 0.42 22.04 6.07
CA GLY A 91 0.87 21.62 4.74
C GLY A 91 0.89 20.09 4.56
N PRO A 92 2.00 19.49 4.06
CA PRO A 92 2.11 18.05 3.79
C PRO A 92 1.86 17.18 5.01
N ALA A 93 2.29 17.62 6.19
CA ALA A 93 2.11 16.87 7.43
C ALA A 93 0.64 16.81 7.87
N LEU A 94 -0.12 17.89 7.65
CA LEU A 94 -1.55 17.91 7.93
C LEU A 94 -2.31 16.96 7.01
N ARG A 95 -1.94 16.91 5.71
CA ARG A 95 -2.57 15.98 4.77
C ARG A 95 -2.24 14.53 5.10
N LEU A 96 -1.01 14.22 5.50
CA LEU A 96 -0.67 12.89 6.01
C LEU A 96 -1.57 12.51 7.19
N LEU A 97 -1.77 13.42 8.15
CA LEU A 97 -2.66 13.21 9.29
C LEU A 97 -4.10 12.89 8.82
N GLU A 98 -4.66 13.71 7.94
CA GLU A 98 -6.02 13.52 7.38
C GLU A 98 -6.15 12.15 6.67
N ASN A 99 -5.17 11.76 5.86
CA ASN A 99 -5.16 10.46 5.17
C ASN A 99 -5.06 9.28 6.16
N MET A 100 -4.24 9.42 7.20
CA MET A 100 -4.11 8.38 8.24
C MET A 100 -5.38 8.24 9.09
N GLN A 101 -6.12 9.33 9.29
CA GLN A 101 -7.44 9.31 9.92
C GLN A 101 -8.49 8.68 9.00
N ALA A 102 -8.56 9.10 7.73
CA ALA A 102 -9.50 8.55 6.76
C ALA A 102 -9.34 7.04 6.57
N SER A 103 -8.09 6.55 6.53
CA SER A 103 -7.80 5.12 6.44
C SER A 103 -8.21 4.29 7.66
N LEU A 104 -8.63 4.89 8.79
CA LEU A 104 -9.16 4.13 9.94
C LEU A 104 -10.55 3.55 9.63
N HIS A 105 -11.25 4.14 8.67
CA HIS A 105 -12.58 3.70 8.24
C HIS A 105 -12.55 2.57 7.22
N VAL A 106 -11.37 2.13 6.78
CA VAL A 106 -11.19 0.96 5.91
C VAL A 106 -10.89 -0.24 6.81
N PRO A 107 -11.81 -1.21 6.94
CA PRO A 107 -11.54 -2.44 7.69
C PRO A 107 -10.48 -3.26 6.94
N THR A 108 -9.26 -3.30 7.45
CA THR A 108 -8.15 -4.01 6.80
C THR A 108 -7.84 -5.35 7.44
N ALA A 109 -7.42 -6.32 6.64
CA ALA A 109 -6.61 -7.44 7.10
C ALA A 109 -5.27 -7.47 6.39
N THR A 110 -4.30 -8.18 6.98
CA THR A 110 -2.95 -8.29 6.43
C THR A 110 -2.50 -9.75 6.37
N SER A 111 -2.07 -10.17 5.19
CA SER A 111 -1.43 -11.46 4.97
C SER A 111 0.08 -11.30 4.92
N PHE A 112 0.81 -12.29 5.39
CA PHE A 112 2.27 -12.33 5.40
C PHE A 112 2.76 -13.56 4.62
N ARG A 113 3.83 -13.39 3.86
CA ARG A 113 4.54 -14.50 3.20
C ARG A 113 6.04 -14.24 3.26
N GLU A 114 6.81 -15.24 3.70
CA GLU A 114 8.25 -15.25 3.52
C GLU A 114 8.57 -15.80 2.13
N VAL A 115 9.42 -15.10 1.39
CA VAL A 115 9.80 -15.40 0.00
C VAL A 115 11.30 -15.59 -0.08
N ASP A 116 11.73 -16.65 -0.74
CA ASP A 116 13.13 -16.85 -1.08
C ASP A 116 13.47 -16.05 -2.35
N VAL A 117 14.29 -15.03 -2.21
CA VAL A 117 14.69 -14.15 -3.32
C VAL A 117 16.09 -14.48 -3.85
N SER A 118 16.61 -15.68 -3.57
CA SER A 118 17.93 -16.11 -4.08
C SER A 118 17.94 -16.14 -5.62
N ARG A 119 16.87 -16.65 -6.25
CA ARG A 119 16.77 -16.66 -7.72
C ARG A 119 16.70 -15.25 -8.31
N LEU A 120 15.92 -14.36 -7.68
CA LEU A 120 15.86 -12.94 -8.04
C LEU A 120 17.23 -12.27 -7.94
N TRP A 121 17.99 -12.58 -6.89
CA TRP A 121 19.33 -12.06 -6.67
C TRP A 121 20.26 -12.38 -7.85
N ASP A 122 20.32 -13.65 -8.23
CA ASP A 122 21.22 -14.12 -9.28
C ASP A 122 20.74 -13.66 -10.66
N ALA A 123 19.43 -13.70 -10.93
CA ALA A 123 18.85 -13.22 -12.18
C ALA A 123 19.12 -11.73 -12.39
N ARG A 124 18.91 -10.91 -11.35
CA ARG A 124 19.21 -9.47 -11.37
C ARG A 124 20.70 -9.22 -11.63
N ALA A 125 21.60 -9.99 -11.03
CA ALA A 125 23.03 -9.84 -11.24
C ALA A 125 23.42 -10.09 -12.72
N ARG A 126 22.89 -11.18 -13.32
CA ARG A 126 23.11 -11.50 -14.75
C ARG A 126 22.54 -10.42 -15.67
N LEU A 127 21.32 -9.95 -15.41
CA LEU A 127 20.69 -8.88 -16.19
C LEU A 127 21.52 -7.59 -16.13
N ASN A 128 21.95 -7.18 -14.94
CA ASN A 128 22.79 -5.99 -14.78
C ASN A 128 24.15 -6.12 -15.48
N GLN A 129 24.74 -7.31 -15.50
CA GLN A 129 25.97 -7.54 -16.25
C GLN A 129 25.76 -7.30 -17.75
N GLY A 130 24.70 -7.86 -18.33
CA GLY A 130 24.38 -7.70 -19.75
C GLY A 130 23.92 -6.29 -20.14
N LEU A 131 23.37 -5.53 -19.19
CA LEU A 131 22.88 -4.15 -19.40
C LEU A 131 23.92 -3.07 -19.08
N SER A 132 25.08 -3.46 -18.52
CA SER A 132 26.12 -2.53 -18.09
C SER A 132 26.63 -1.61 -19.21
N SER A 133 26.81 -2.14 -20.42
CA SER A 133 27.25 -1.38 -21.61
C SER A 133 26.24 -0.32 -22.06
N ARG A 134 24.98 -0.44 -21.63
CA ARG A 134 23.89 0.51 -21.90
C ARG A 134 23.66 1.50 -20.76
N GLY A 135 24.44 1.40 -19.68
CA GLY A 135 24.28 2.25 -18.50
C GLY A 135 23.00 1.98 -17.68
N ILE A 136 22.29 0.89 -17.96
CA ILE A 136 21.04 0.54 -17.25
C ILE A 136 21.38 -0.30 -16.03
N LYS A 137 20.90 0.12 -14.86
CA LYS A 137 21.06 -0.60 -13.58
C LYS A 137 19.70 -0.88 -12.96
N LEU A 138 19.35 -2.16 -12.88
CA LEU A 138 18.10 -2.63 -12.29
C LEU A 138 18.26 -2.77 -10.77
N ALA A 139 17.38 -2.13 -10.01
CA ALA A 139 17.20 -2.37 -8.57
C ALA A 139 16.33 -3.61 -8.32
N PHE A 140 16.17 -4.05 -7.06
CA PHE A 140 15.29 -5.18 -6.71
C PHE A 140 13.80 -4.81 -6.77
N THR A 141 13.46 -3.61 -6.30
CA THR A 141 12.07 -3.15 -6.16
C THR A 141 11.28 -3.15 -7.47
N PRO A 142 11.83 -2.74 -8.63
CA PRO A 142 11.13 -2.84 -9.91
C PRO A 142 10.71 -4.27 -10.27
N PHE A 143 11.50 -5.30 -9.94
CA PHE A 143 11.08 -6.69 -10.18
C PHE A 143 9.90 -7.09 -9.30
N VAL A 144 9.89 -6.66 -8.03
CA VAL A 144 8.77 -6.93 -7.13
C VAL A 144 7.53 -6.18 -7.58
N GLY A 145 7.65 -4.91 -7.96
CA GLY A 145 6.56 -4.12 -8.53
C GLY A 145 6.00 -4.74 -9.80
N TRP A 146 6.87 -5.24 -10.68
CA TRP A 146 6.45 -5.94 -11.88
C TRP A 146 5.73 -7.25 -11.57
N ALA A 147 6.23 -8.06 -10.63
CA ALA A 147 5.56 -9.28 -10.19
C ALA A 147 4.18 -8.99 -9.59
N ILE A 148 4.04 -7.91 -8.81
CA ILE A 148 2.76 -7.42 -8.29
C ILE A 148 1.79 -7.07 -9.42
N VAL A 149 2.24 -6.31 -10.42
CA VAL A 149 1.42 -5.91 -11.57
C VAL A 149 0.94 -7.14 -12.35
N ARG A 150 1.83 -8.10 -12.61
CA ARG A 150 1.51 -9.35 -13.31
C ARG A 150 0.53 -10.22 -12.51
N ALA A 151 0.75 -10.37 -11.20
CA ALA A 151 -0.16 -11.10 -10.34
C ALA A 151 -1.54 -10.39 -10.25
N ALA A 152 -1.58 -9.06 -10.20
CA ALA A 152 -2.83 -8.30 -10.11
C ALA A 152 -3.73 -8.48 -11.34
N GLN A 153 -3.16 -8.78 -12.52
CA GLN A 153 -3.95 -9.14 -13.71
C GLN A 153 -4.74 -10.44 -13.52
N GLN A 154 -4.16 -11.41 -12.79
CA GLN A 154 -4.82 -12.68 -12.46
C GLN A 154 -5.75 -12.54 -11.25
N PHE A 155 -5.36 -11.73 -10.26
CA PHE A 155 -6.08 -11.53 -8.99
C PHE A 155 -6.70 -10.14 -8.91
N ARG A 156 -7.66 -9.88 -9.81
CA ARG A 156 -8.32 -8.57 -9.95
C ARG A 156 -8.96 -8.06 -8.66
N ALA A 157 -9.34 -8.93 -7.73
CA ALA A 157 -9.84 -8.52 -6.42
C ALA A 157 -8.90 -7.54 -5.69
N MET A 158 -7.59 -7.70 -5.86
CA MET A 158 -6.56 -6.91 -5.18
C MET A 158 -6.50 -5.44 -5.62
N VAL A 159 -7.11 -5.09 -6.76
CA VAL A 159 -7.15 -3.72 -7.30
C VAL A 159 -8.54 -3.08 -7.21
N ARG A 160 -9.55 -3.82 -6.75
CA ARG A 160 -10.92 -3.31 -6.61
C ARG A 160 -11.06 -2.44 -5.39
N ALA A 161 -11.94 -1.45 -5.46
CA ALA A 161 -12.22 -0.53 -4.35
C ALA A 161 -13.69 -0.56 -3.98
N VAL A 162 -14.00 -0.12 -2.75
CA VAL A 162 -15.36 0.19 -2.35
C VAL A 162 -15.61 1.67 -2.61
N VAL A 163 -16.68 1.97 -3.33
CA VAL A 163 -17.14 3.34 -3.61
C VAL A 163 -18.60 3.46 -3.19
N ASP A 164 -19.03 4.65 -2.79
CA ASP A 164 -20.44 4.95 -2.59
C ASP A 164 -21.02 5.52 -3.89
N VAL A 165 -22.14 4.97 -4.34
CA VAL A 165 -22.92 5.50 -5.46
C VAL A 165 -24.36 5.59 -4.99
N ASP A 166 -24.90 6.81 -4.97
CA ASP A 166 -26.26 7.13 -4.54
C ASP A 166 -26.62 6.62 -3.12
N GLY A 167 -25.66 6.68 -2.19
CA GLY A 167 -25.85 6.27 -0.80
C GLY A 167 -25.76 4.76 -0.57
N ALA A 168 -25.36 4.00 -1.60
CA ALA A 168 -25.17 2.56 -1.52
C ALA A 168 -23.73 2.16 -1.85
N PRO A 169 -23.15 1.20 -1.10
CA PRO A 169 -21.80 0.71 -1.36
C PRO A 169 -21.77 -0.15 -2.63
N HIS A 170 -20.83 0.18 -3.51
CA HIS A 170 -20.56 -0.53 -4.75
C HIS A 170 -19.10 -0.97 -4.80
N ARG A 171 -18.85 -2.05 -5.52
CA ARG A 171 -17.50 -2.51 -5.83
C ARG A 171 -17.08 -1.91 -7.16
N LEU A 172 -16.10 -1.00 -7.13
CA LEU A 172 -15.45 -0.48 -8.31
C LEU A 172 -14.41 -1.48 -8.80
N ASP A 173 -14.48 -1.85 -10.08
CA ASP A 173 -13.43 -2.59 -10.78
C ASP A 173 -12.72 -1.63 -11.75
N PRO A 174 -11.53 -1.11 -11.40
CA PRO A 174 -10.84 -0.13 -12.23
C PRO A 174 -10.42 -0.68 -13.59
N ASP A 175 -10.27 0.20 -14.60
CA ASP A 175 -9.71 -0.20 -15.89
C ASP A 175 -8.19 -0.29 -15.84
N GLY A 176 -7.68 -1.47 -15.51
CA GLY A 176 -6.24 -1.78 -15.50
C GLY A 176 -5.63 -1.75 -14.10
N VAL A 177 -4.30 -1.88 -14.05
CA VAL A 177 -3.51 -1.87 -12.81
C VAL A 177 -2.71 -0.58 -12.75
N HIS A 178 -3.03 0.26 -11.77
CA HIS A 178 -2.32 1.52 -11.53
C HIS A 178 -1.48 1.38 -10.26
N LEU A 179 -0.17 1.15 -10.42
CA LEU A 179 0.72 0.85 -9.32
C LEU A 179 1.23 2.14 -8.66
N GLY A 180 0.77 2.42 -7.45
CA GLY A 180 1.34 3.43 -6.57
C GLY A 180 2.72 3.00 -6.05
N LEU A 181 3.68 3.92 -6.01
CA LEU A 181 5.03 3.69 -5.52
C LEU A 181 5.29 4.57 -4.32
N ALA A 182 5.39 4.01 -3.12
CA ALA A 182 5.71 4.78 -1.94
C ALA A 182 7.20 5.15 -1.95
N VAL A 183 7.49 6.42 -2.22
CA VAL A 183 8.84 6.98 -2.30
C VAL A 183 9.07 7.84 -1.06
N ASP A 184 10.06 7.47 -0.28
CA ASP A 184 10.60 8.34 0.75
C ASP A 184 11.49 9.41 0.11
N VAL A 185 11.18 10.66 0.44
CA VAL A 185 11.82 11.86 -0.09
C VAL A 185 12.39 12.67 1.07
N GLU A 186 13.69 12.88 1.05
CA GLU A 186 14.37 13.80 1.96
C GLU A 186 14.35 15.21 1.36
N ARG A 187 13.81 16.17 2.11
CA ARG A 187 13.80 17.58 1.73
C ARG A 187 15.10 18.25 2.13
N ARG A 188 15.35 19.45 1.58
CA ARG A 188 16.57 20.25 1.84
C ARG A 188 16.75 20.62 3.32
N ASP A 189 15.66 20.67 4.09
CA ASP A 189 15.66 20.96 5.52
C ASP A 189 15.94 19.71 6.39
N GLY A 190 16.23 18.56 5.77
CA GLY A 190 16.45 17.28 6.44
C GLY A 190 15.16 16.57 6.87
N SER A 191 13.99 17.18 6.62
CA SER A 191 12.71 16.51 6.86
C SER A 191 12.48 15.42 5.82
N ARG A 192 11.92 14.28 6.25
CA ARG A 192 11.48 13.23 5.33
C ARG A 192 9.99 13.36 5.05
N GLY A 193 9.60 13.05 3.83
CA GLY A 193 8.22 13.02 3.37
C GLY A 193 7.96 11.75 2.58
N LEU A 194 6.73 11.26 2.62
CA LEU A 194 6.29 10.15 1.79
C LEU A 194 5.48 10.71 0.62
N LEU A 195 5.90 10.39 -0.60
CA LEU A 195 5.14 10.65 -1.81
C LEU A 195 4.75 9.34 -2.47
N VAL A 196 3.57 9.28 -3.07
CA VAL A 196 3.07 8.07 -3.74
C VAL A 196 2.68 8.36 -5.19
N PRO A 197 3.65 8.53 -6.11
CA PRO A 197 3.35 8.60 -7.54
C PRO A 197 2.82 7.26 -8.08
N VAL A 198 2.13 7.29 -9.21
CA VAL A 198 1.38 6.17 -9.77
C VAL A 198 1.84 5.87 -11.19
N ILE A 199 2.31 4.64 -11.43
CA ILE A 199 2.48 4.08 -12.78
C ILE A 199 1.10 3.69 -13.29
N LYS A 200 0.54 4.47 -14.21
CA LYS A 200 -0.80 4.22 -14.78
C LYS A 200 -0.74 3.13 -15.83
N TYR A 201 -1.75 2.25 -15.86
CA TYR A 201 -1.84 1.12 -16.82
C TYR A 201 -0.58 0.26 -16.87
N ALA A 202 0.01 -0.01 -15.70
CA ALA A 202 1.23 -0.79 -15.59
C ALA A 202 1.09 -2.20 -16.18
N ASP A 203 -0.13 -2.75 -16.18
CA ASP A 203 -0.47 -4.05 -16.78
C ASP A 203 -0.34 -4.08 -18.31
N ARG A 204 -0.35 -2.93 -18.97
CA ARG A 204 -0.26 -2.79 -20.44
C ARG A 204 1.17 -2.53 -20.93
N MET A 205 2.13 -2.44 -20.01
CA MET A 205 3.54 -2.14 -20.34
C MET A 205 4.34 -3.42 -20.60
N THR A 206 5.48 -3.28 -21.27
CA THR A 206 6.61 -4.20 -21.16
C THR A 206 7.40 -3.90 -19.89
N PHE A 207 8.28 -4.81 -19.45
CA PHE A 207 9.14 -4.52 -18.29
C PHE A 207 10.07 -3.32 -18.52
N ALA A 208 10.55 -3.11 -19.75
CA ALA A 208 11.42 -1.99 -20.07
C ALA A 208 10.68 -0.64 -19.94
N GLU A 209 9.44 -0.56 -20.44
CA GLU A 209 8.58 0.62 -20.27
C GLU A 209 8.22 0.85 -18.80
N PHE A 210 7.83 -0.20 -18.08
CA PHE A 210 7.56 -0.14 -16.65
C PHE A 210 8.77 0.36 -15.86
N HIS A 211 9.96 -0.16 -16.16
CA HIS A 211 11.20 0.27 -15.49
C HIS A 211 11.55 1.72 -15.80
N ALA A 212 11.41 2.15 -17.06
CA ALA A 212 11.65 3.54 -17.44
C ALA A 212 10.70 4.49 -16.70
N GLU A 213 9.41 4.15 -16.62
CA GLU A 213 8.42 4.95 -15.91
C GLU A 213 8.64 4.93 -14.39
N TYR A 214 9.03 3.78 -13.83
CA TYR A 214 9.44 3.67 -12.43
C TYR A 214 10.59 4.64 -12.11
N GLU A 215 11.66 4.63 -12.90
CA GLU A 215 12.82 5.51 -12.68
C GLU A 215 12.46 6.99 -12.86
N ARG A 216 11.61 7.32 -13.84
CA ARG A 216 11.10 8.67 -14.06
C ARG A 216 10.33 9.18 -12.84
N LEU A 217 9.41 8.37 -12.30
CA LEU A 217 8.60 8.73 -11.14
C LEU A 217 9.42 8.83 -9.86
N VAL A 218 10.30 7.86 -9.59
CA VAL A 218 11.14 7.87 -8.38
C VAL A 218 12.10 9.06 -8.40
N THR A 219 12.74 9.35 -9.53
CA THR A 219 13.62 10.51 -9.68
C THR A 219 12.83 11.80 -9.56
N GLY A 220 11.71 11.92 -10.28
CA GLY A 220 10.86 13.10 -10.22
C GLY A 220 10.31 13.39 -8.83
N ALA A 221 9.95 12.35 -8.07
CA ALA A 221 9.45 12.51 -6.70
C ALA A 221 10.54 13.05 -5.76
N ARG A 222 11.76 12.53 -5.87
CA ARG A 222 12.92 13.01 -5.09
C ARG A 222 13.32 14.44 -5.45
N ASP A 223 13.26 14.76 -6.74
CA ASP A 223 13.59 16.09 -7.26
C ASP A 223 12.46 17.11 -7.06
N GLY A 224 11.27 16.67 -6.65
CA GLY A 224 10.08 17.52 -6.52
C GLY A 224 9.48 17.99 -7.86
N LYS A 225 9.78 17.31 -8.97
CA LYS A 225 9.40 17.71 -10.34
C LYS A 225 8.15 17.03 -10.88
N LEU A 226 7.54 16.12 -10.12
CA LEU A 226 6.30 15.48 -10.57
C LEU A 226 5.12 16.43 -10.45
N LEU A 227 4.29 16.42 -11.48
CA LEU A 227 3.05 17.16 -11.52
C LEU A 227 1.95 16.47 -10.70
N PRO A 228 0.91 17.23 -10.28
CA PRO A 228 -0.30 16.75 -9.60
C PRO A 228 -0.89 15.42 -10.07
N ASP A 229 -1.01 15.26 -11.38
CA ASP A 229 -1.64 14.13 -12.06
C ASP A 229 -0.88 12.81 -11.89
N ALA A 230 0.41 12.88 -11.59
CA ALA A 230 1.26 11.72 -11.32
C ALA A 230 0.87 11.00 -10.01
N TYR A 231 0.08 11.63 -9.14
CA TYR A 231 -0.26 11.14 -7.81
C TYR A 231 -1.68 10.55 -7.70
N GLN A 232 -2.42 10.49 -8.82
CA GLN A 232 -3.84 10.12 -8.87
C GLN A 232 -4.08 8.73 -9.44
N GLY A 233 -5.20 8.12 -8.99
CA GLY A 233 -5.75 6.91 -9.59
C GLY A 233 -4.98 5.61 -9.28
N GLY A 234 -4.20 5.57 -8.20
CA GLY A 234 -3.55 4.34 -7.76
C GLY A 234 -4.59 3.31 -7.29
N THR A 235 -4.46 2.05 -7.74
CA THR A 235 -5.38 0.96 -7.39
C THR A 235 -4.76 -0.05 -6.43
N ILE A 236 -3.44 -0.21 -6.51
CA ILE A 236 -2.60 -1.02 -5.64
C ILE A 236 -1.30 -0.27 -5.39
N THR A 237 -0.77 -0.32 -4.17
CA THR A 237 0.48 0.39 -3.81
C THR A 237 1.59 -0.58 -3.44
N LEU A 238 2.82 -0.31 -3.89
CA LEU A 238 4.04 -0.94 -3.40
C LEU A 238 4.79 0.02 -2.47
N THR A 239 5.15 -0.45 -1.28
CA THR A 239 6.01 0.27 -0.34
C THR A 239 7.22 -0.59 0.06
N ASN A 240 8.41 0.01 0.11
CA ASN A 240 9.65 -0.73 0.40
C ASN A 240 10.45 -0.14 1.57
N PRO A 241 10.02 -0.38 2.81
CA PRO A 241 10.82 -0.05 4.00
C PRO A 241 12.00 -1.03 4.21
N GLY A 242 12.10 -2.11 3.42
CA GLY A 242 13.26 -3.02 3.46
C GLY A 242 14.59 -2.34 3.14
N THR A 243 14.57 -1.24 2.41
CA THR A 243 15.77 -0.41 2.11
C THR A 243 16.42 0.19 3.35
N ILE A 244 15.65 0.38 4.44
CA ILE A 244 16.11 0.90 5.73
C ILE A 244 16.18 -0.20 6.81
N GLY A 245 16.18 -1.47 6.41
CA GLY A 245 16.34 -2.61 7.33
C GLY A 245 15.05 -3.10 7.99
N THR A 246 13.88 -2.58 7.62
CA THR A 246 12.60 -3.07 8.17
C THR A 246 12.31 -4.49 7.68
N VAL A 247 12.14 -5.44 8.59
CA VAL A 247 11.91 -6.86 8.25
C VAL A 247 10.52 -7.11 7.68
N ALA A 248 9.50 -6.46 8.23
CA ALA A 248 8.13 -6.52 7.76
C ALA A 248 7.39 -5.26 8.24
N SER A 249 6.38 -4.82 7.50
CA SER A 249 5.51 -3.72 7.91
C SER A 249 4.05 -4.07 7.64
N VAL A 250 3.15 -3.48 8.43
CA VAL A 250 1.71 -3.50 8.19
C VAL A 250 1.32 -2.08 7.74
N PRO A 251 1.43 -1.79 6.44
CA PRO A 251 1.14 -0.45 5.93
C PRO A 251 -0.35 -0.13 6.05
N ARG A 252 -0.67 1.16 6.21
CA ARG A 252 -2.07 1.62 6.19
C ARG A 252 -2.58 1.67 4.76
N LEU A 253 -3.74 1.07 4.50
CA LEU A 253 -4.40 1.11 3.20
C LEU A 253 -5.17 2.42 3.05
N MET A 254 -4.94 3.13 1.95
CA MET A 254 -5.65 4.37 1.64
C MET A 254 -7.03 4.07 1.05
N ASN A 255 -7.99 4.95 1.31
CA ASN A 255 -9.33 4.82 0.74
C ASN A 255 -9.26 4.86 -0.80
N GLY A 256 -10.17 4.14 -1.46
CA GLY A 256 -10.17 4.02 -2.93
C GLY A 256 -9.15 3.05 -3.53
N GLN A 257 -8.30 2.40 -2.72
CA GLN A 257 -7.37 1.36 -3.18
C GLN A 257 -7.80 -0.02 -2.69
N GLY A 258 -7.46 -1.07 -3.47
CA GLY A 258 -7.78 -2.44 -3.08
C GLY A 258 -6.78 -3.04 -2.10
N SER A 259 -5.49 -2.75 -2.30
CA SER A 259 -4.43 -3.28 -1.45
C SER A 259 -3.15 -2.45 -1.48
N ILE A 260 -2.32 -2.65 -0.46
CA ILE A 260 -0.95 -2.14 -0.37
C ILE A 260 -0.02 -3.29 0.04
N ILE A 261 1.06 -3.45 -0.74
CA ILE A 261 2.04 -4.50 -0.59
C ILE A 261 3.33 -3.90 -0.04
N ALA A 262 3.84 -4.45 1.06
CA ALA A 262 5.13 -4.04 1.59
C ALA A 262 6.22 -5.09 1.38
N THR A 263 7.43 -4.64 1.07
CA THR A 263 8.62 -5.47 1.01
C THR A 263 9.53 -5.23 2.22
N GLY A 264 9.89 -6.30 2.89
CA GLY A 264 10.89 -6.31 3.95
C GLY A 264 12.33 -6.28 3.45
N ALA A 265 13.26 -6.17 4.39
CA ALA A 265 14.69 -6.28 4.12
C ALA A 265 15.05 -7.69 3.68
N ILE A 266 15.94 -7.80 2.70
CA ILE A 266 16.51 -9.09 2.27
C ILE A 266 17.56 -9.49 3.31
N ARG A 267 17.40 -10.69 3.89
CA ARG A 267 18.30 -11.23 4.92
C ARG A 267 18.89 -12.56 4.46
N GLU A 268 20.16 -12.79 4.78
CA GLU A 268 20.77 -14.11 4.58
C GLU A 268 20.52 -15.01 5.79
N VAL A 269 19.87 -16.14 5.56
CA VAL A 269 19.53 -17.13 6.59
C VAL A 269 19.86 -18.52 6.06
N ALA A 270 20.82 -19.20 6.69
CA ALA A 270 21.26 -20.55 6.31
C ALA A 270 21.57 -20.70 4.80
N GLY A 271 22.28 -19.72 4.21
CA GLY A 271 22.65 -19.72 2.79
C GLY A 271 21.54 -19.31 1.82
N ARG A 272 20.34 -18.97 2.32
CA ARG A 272 19.20 -18.48 1.52
C ARG A 272 19.00 -16.99 1.72
N ARG A 273 18.50 -16.29 0.70
CA ARG A 273 18.12 -14.87 0.79
C ARG A 273 16.62 -14.77 0.97
N LEU A 274 16.17 -14.38 2.15
CA LEU A 274 14.76 -14.32 2.51
C LEU A 274 14.26 -12.87 2.57
N MET A 275 13.06 -12.63 2.06
CA MET A 275 12.34 -11.36 2.12
C MET A 275 10.90 -11.60 2.56
N THR A 276 10.40 -10.81 3.49
CA THR A 276 8.98 -10.86 3.86
C THR A 276 8.16 -9.95 2.95
N LEU A 277 7.11 -10.48 2.35
CA LEU A 277 6.05 -9.72 1.71
C LEU A 277 4.85 -9.64 2.65
N THR A 278 4.26 -8.46 2.76
CA THR A 278 2.96 -8.27 3.42
C THR A 278 1.96 -7.68 2.44
N SER A 279 0.70 -8.08 2.57
CA SER A 279 -0.42 -7.59 1.76
C SER A 279 -1.52 -7.13 2.69
N THR A 280 -1.69 -5.82 2.82
CA THR A 280 -2.81 -5.21 3.56
C THR A 280 -3.89 -4.82 2.56
N TYR A 281 -5.12 -5.27 2.78
CA TYR A 281 -6.22 -5.16 1.82
C TYR A 281 -7.54 -4.77 2.49
N ASP A 282 -8.47 -4.22 1.71
CA ASP A 282 -9.81 -3.88 2.18
C ASP A 282 -10.63 -5.16 2.39
N HIS A 283 -10.79 -5.56 3.66
CA HIS A 283 -11.41 -6.82 4.02
C HIS A 283 -12.93 -6.84 3.77
N ARG A 284 -13.53 -5.70 3.41
CA ARG A 284 -14.94 -5.65 2.97
C ARG A 284 -15.16 -6.39 1.65
N ILE A 285 -14.16 -6.40 0.77
CA ILE A 285 -14.28 -6.94 -0.59
C ILE A 285 -13.18 -7.94 -0.98
N VAL A 286 -12.07 -7.98 -0.26
CA VAL A 286 -10.98 -8.95 -0.47
C VAL A 286 -10.93 -9.93 0.69
N GLN A 287 -10.90 -11.22 0.38
CA GLN A 287 -10.79 -12.29 1.37
C GLN A 287 -9.34 -12.69 1.63
N GLY A 288 -9.05 -13.21 2.83
CA GLY A 288 -7.70 -13.64 3.19
C GLY A 288 -7.12 -14.74 2.30
N ALA A 289 -7.97 -15.62 1.75
CA ALA A 289 -7.57 -16.61 0.76
C ALA A 289 -7.12 -15.97 -0.56
N GLU A 290 -7.81 -14.92 -1.03
CA GLU A 290 -7.44 -14.19 -2.26
C GLU A 290 -6.09 -13.49 -2.08
N SER A 291 -5.89 -12.80 -0.96
CA SER A 291 -4.60 -12.17 -0.64
C SER A 291 -3.46 -13.20 -0.49
N GLY A 292 -3.72 -14.33 0.15
CA GLY A 292 -2.74 -15.42 0.30
C GLY A 292 -2.35 -16.05 -1.04
N MET A 293 -3.31 -16.27 -1.94
CA MET A 293 -3.04 -16.75 -3.30
C MET A 293 -2.34 -15.70 -4.16
N PHE A 294 -2.70 -14.43 -4.02
CA PHE A 294 -2.00 -13.33 -4.68
C PHE A 294 -0.52 -13.26 -4.28
N LEU A 295 -0.21 -13.30 -2.97
CA LEU A 295 1.18 -13.32 -2.50
C LEU A 295 1.93 -14.57 -2.98
N ARG A 296 1.24 -15.72 -3.10
CA ARG A 296 1.82 -16.92 -3.69
C ARG A 296 2.17 -16.71 -5.16
N ALA A 297 1.30 -16.09 -5.95
CA ALA A 297 1.57 -15.80 -7.35
C ALA A 297 2.76 -14.84 -7.53
N VAL A 298 2.86 -13.80 -6.68
CA VAL A 298 4.03 -12.91 -6.65
C VAL A 298 5.31 -13.71 -6.35
N ASP A 299 5.29 -14.58 -5.34
CA ASP A 299 6.41 -15.46 -5.01
C ASP A 299 6.82 -16.34 -6.20
N GLN A 300 5.87 -17.02 -6.84
CA GLN A 300 6.12 -17.86 -8.02
C GLN A 300 6.76 -17.10 -9.19
N LEU A 301 6.30 -15.88 -9.46
CA LEU A 301 6.91 -15.00 -10.47
C LEU A 301 8.34 -14.62 -10.09
N LEU A 302 8.62 -14.36 -8.82
CA LEU A 302 9.97 -14.11 -8.30
C LEU A 302 10.83 -15.38 -8.21
N GLN A 303 10.22 -16.57 -8.14
CA GLN A 303 10.89 -17.84 -8.43
C GLN A 303 11.10 -18.04 -9.93
N GLY A 304 10.76 -17.07 -10.77
CA GLY A 304 10.93 -17.06 -12.22
C GLY A 304 10.05 -18.05 -13.00
N GLU A 305 8.91 -18.43 -12.43
CA GLU A 305 7.82 -19.09 -13.16
C GLU A 305 7.28 -18.16 -14.28
N GLU A 306 6.41 -18.69 -15.14
CA GLU A 306 5.83 -17.95 -16.28
C GLU A 306 6.84 -17.27 -17.20
N ARG A 307 8.08 -17.80 -17.29
CA ARG A 307 9.17 -17.18 -18.04
C ARG A 307 9.48 -15.74 -17.59
N PHE A 308 9.27 -15.41 -16.31
CA PHE A 308 9.35 -14.02 -15.82
C PHE A 308 10.67 -13.34 -16.18
N TYR A 309 11.82 -13.97 -15.89
CA TYR A 309 13.14 -13.37 -16.18
C TYR A 309 13.49 -13.37 -17.67
N GLN A 310 12.98 -14.33 -18.45
CA GLN A 310 13.13 -14.34 -19.90
C GLN A 310 12.37 -13.18 -20.52
N GLN A 311 11.11 -12.95 -20.11
CA GLN A 311 10.33 -11.79 -20.56
C GLN A 311 11.00 -10.46 -20.19
N VAL A 312 11.62 -10.37 -19.00
CA VAL A 312 12.41 -9.19 -18.60
C VAL A 312 13.61 -8.99 -19.54
N ALA A 313 14.38 -10.05 -19.82
CA ALA A 313 15.54 -9.98 -20.72
C ALA A 313 15.11 -9.60 -22.16
N GLU A 314 14.05 -10.22 -22.66
CA GLU A 314 13.45 -9.96 -23.98
C GLU A 314 12.97 -8.51 -24.11
N ALA A 315 12.38 -7.93 -23.06
CA ALA A 315 11.97 -6.52 -23.04
C ALA A 315 13.15 -5.55 -23.22
N PHE A 316 14.37 -5.97 -22.85
CA PHE A 316 15.58 -5.21 -23.15
C PHE A 316 16.27 -5.65 -24.44
N GLY A 317 15.69 -6.52 -25.26
CA GLY A 317 16.32 -7.02 -26.48
C GLY A 317 17.56 -7.88 -26.22
N MET A 318 17.69 -8.44 -25.01
CA MET A 318 18.74 -9.41 -24.71
C MET A 318 18.31 -10.75 -25.29
N ALA A 319 19.24 -11.43 -26.00
CA ALA A 319 18.98 -12.77 -26.49
C ALA A 319 18.62 -13.68 -25.30
N SER A 320 17.51 -14.41 -25.41
CA SER A 320 17.16 -15.46 -24.46
C SER A 320 18.27 -16.50 -24.53
N GLY A 321 19.24 -16.45 -23.60
CA GLY A 321 20.24 -17.50 -23.46
C GLY A 321 19.49 -18.82 -23.36
N GLY A 322 19.65 -19.65 -24.40
CA GLY A 322 18.87 -20.87 -24.58
C GLY A 322 18.90 -21.74 -23.33
N GLY A 323 17.74 -22.29 -22.99
CA GLY A 323 17.61 -23.26 -21.92
C GLY A 323 18.55 -24.44 -22.14
N ALA A 324 19.56 -24.56 -21.29
CA ALA A 324 20.38 -25.76 -21.19
C ALA A 324 20.84 -26.07 -19.74
N ALA A 325 20.32 -25.37 -18.73
CA ALA A 325 20.66 -25.65 -17.32
C ALA A 325 19.45 -25.77 -16.37
N GLU A 326 18.21 -25.66 -16.86
CA GLU A 326 17.00 -25.59 -16.01
C GLU A 326 16.11 -26.85 -16.03
N ALA A 327 16.57 -27.95 -16.60
CA ALA A 327 15.80 -29.20 -16.69
C ALA A 327 16.50 -30.44 -16.08
N ALA A 328 17.43 -30.28 -15.14
CA ALA A 328 18.21 -31.41 -14.60
C ALA A 328 17.90 -31.81 -13.14
N GLU A 329 17.00 -31.14 -12.42
CA GLU A 329 16.57 -31.59 -11.08
C GLU A 329 15.04 -31.63 -10.97
N ALA A 330 14.43 -32.57 -11.70
CA ALA A 330 13.09 -33.05 -11.39
C ALA A 330 12.95 -34.55 -11.73
N THR A 331 13.16 -35.37 -10.69
CA THR A 331 12.50 -36.66 -10.41
C THR A 331 13.02 -37.94 -11.11
N PRO A 332 13.10 -39.04 -10.34
CA PRO A 332 12.42 -40.27 -10.74
C PRO A 332 11.54 -40.75 -9.56
N GLY A 333 10.38 -41.36 -9.71
CA GLY A 333 9.59 -41.82 -10.84
C GLY A 333 8.31 -42.44 -10.22
N GLY A 334 7.26 -42.58 -11.00
CA GLY A 334 6.01 -43.18 -10.51
C GLY A 334 4.93 -43.15 -11.57
N THR A 335 4.88 -44.20 -12.37
CA THR A 335 3.95 -44.47 -13.46
C THR A 335 2.48 -44.32 -13.06
N MET A 336 1.71 -43.54 -13.81
CA MET A 336 0.24 -43.56 -13.77
C MET A 336 -0.30 -44.63 -14.74
N SER A 337 -1.15 -45.52 -14.23
CA SER A 337 -2.07 -46.34 -15.03
C SER A 337 -3.52 -46.01 -14.64
N ALA A 338 -4.41 -46.08 -15.63
CA ALA A 338 -5.75 -45.51 -15.67
C ALA A 338 -6.83 -46.20 -14.80
N ALA A 339 -7.93 -45.46 -14.58
CA ALA A 339 -9.15 -45.69 -13.77
C ALA A 339 -10.06 -46.87 -14.24
N PRO A 340 -11.32 -47.07 -13.74
CA PRO A 340 -12.06 -46.56 -12.56
C PRO A 340 -12.75 -47.68 -11.70
N GLY A 341 -13.27 -47.38 -10.51
CA GLY A 341 -14.10 -48.35 -9.76
C GLY A 341 -14.65 -47.91 -8.39
N THR A 342 -15.96 -47.66 -8.36
CA THR A 342 -16.99 -47.88 -7.31
C THR A 342 -16.68 -47.78 -5.80
N ALA A 343 -17.63 -47.13 -5.11
CA ALA A 343 -17.73 -46.89 -3.67
C ALA A 343 -17.76 -48.15 -2.77
N ALA A 344 -17.19 -48.01 -1.57
CA ALA A 344 -17.64 -48.69 -0.34
C ALA A 344 -17.10 -47.95 0.91
N ALA A 345 -17.96 -47.78 1.91
CA ALA A 345 -17.65 -47.21 3.21
C ALA A 345 -17.08 -48.27 4.17
N ALA A 346 -16.08 -47.93 5.00
CA ALA A 346 -15.86 -48.54 6.32
C ALA A 346 -14.79 -47.82 7.18
N ALA A 347 -15.20 -47.56 8.43
CA ALA A 347 -14.46 -47.58 9.71
C ALA A 347 -13.31 -46.59 10.01
N ALA A 348 -13.53 -45.81 11.09
CA ALA A 348 -12.56 -44.93 11.74
C ALA A 348 -11.57 -45.71 12.64
N PRO A 349 -10.29 -45.28 12.74
CA PRO A 349 -9.32 -45.82 13.71
C PRO A 349 -9.41 -45.14 15.09
N PRO A 350 -8.91 -45.80 16.17
CA PRO A 350 -9.13 -45.39 17.56
C PRO A 350 -8.21 -44.25 18.03
N ALA A 351 -8.67 -43.51 19.05
CA ALA A 351 -8.00 -42.35 19.64
C ALA A 351 -6.69 -42.70 20.36
N PRO A 352 -5.64 -41.85 20.29
CA PRO A 352 -4.42 -42.04 21.08
C PRO A 352 -4.55 -41.50 22.52
N ALA A 353 -3.77 -42.13 23.40
CA ALA A 353 -3.73 -41.96 24.85
C ALA A 353 -3.18 -40.60 25.32
N LYS A 354 -3.61 -40.20 26.53
CA LYS A 354 -3.27 -38.96 27.22
C LYS A 354 -1.77 -38.85 27.52
N ALA A 355 -1.09 -37.89 26.88
CA ALA A 355 0.21 -37.39 27.28
C ALA A 355 0.04 -36.02 27.99
N GLY A 356 0.85 -35.77 29.03
CA GLY A 356 0.73 -34.63 29.93
C GLY A 356 0.92 -33.27 29.26
N ILE A 357 0.07 -32.32 29.65
CA ILE A 357 0.00 -30.93 29.17
C ILE A 357 1.25 -30.17 29.65
N GLY A 358 2.05 -29.68 28.71
CA GLY A 358 3.21 -28.84 29.01
C GLY A 358 2.82 -27.46 29.54
N VAL A 359 3.71 -26.83 30.31
CA VAL A 359 3.51 -25.50 30.96
C VAL A 359 3.00 -24.42 29.98
N GLY A 360 3.35 -24.50 28.70
CA GLY A 360 2.86 -23.57 27.66
C GLY A 360 1.37 -23.71 27.31
N GLU A 361 0.81 -24.91 27.34
CA GLU A 361 -0.61 -25.14 27.06
C GLU A 361 -1.50 -24.73 28.23
N GLN A 362 -1.00 -24.82 29.47
CA GLN A 362 -1.69 -24.31 30.66
C GLN A 362 -1.82 -22.78 30.64
N LEU A 363 -0.83 -22.07 30.10
CA LEU A 363 -0.87 -20.62 29.92
C LEU A 363 -1.87 -20.19 28.84
N ILE A 364 -2.00 -20.97 27.76
CA ILE A 364 -2.99 -20.72 26.70
C ILE A 364 -4.41 -20.99 27.21
N ALA A 365 -4.62 -22.04 28.00
CA ALA A 365 -5.91 -22.32 28.63
C ALA A 365 -6.32 -21.25 29.66
N ALA A 366 -5.36 -20.73 30.44
CA ALA A 366 -5.59 -19.63 31.37
C ALA A 366 -5.93 -18.31 30.64
N ALA A 367 -5.25 -18.01 29.53
CA ALA A 367 -5.54 -16.83 28.71
C ALA A 367 -6.94 -16.91 28.06
N MET A 368 -7.35 -18.07 27.56
CA MET A 368 -8.67 -18.28 26.95
C MET A 368 -9.82 -18.26 27.97
N SER A 369 -9.54 -18.65 29.22
CA SER A 369 -10.46 -18.52 30.36
C SER A 369 -10.73 -17.04 30.70
N LEU A 370 -9.69 -16.20 30.69
CA LEU A 370 -9.81 -14.76 30.97
C LEU A 370 -10.65 -14.02 29.92
N VAL A 371 -10.54 -14.42 28.66
CA VAL A 371 -11.29 -13.84 27.52
C VAL A 371 -12.77 -14.23 27.56
N ARG A 372 -13.13 -15.40 28.10
CA ARG A 372 -14.54 -15.79 28.31
C ARG A 372 -15.18 -15.09 29.50
N ALA A 373 -14.40 -14.68 30.50
CA ALA A 373 -14.91 -13.98 31.68
C ALA A 373 -15.24 -12.49 31.42
N HIS A 374 -14.83 -11.93 30.26
CA HIS A 374 -15.02 -10.52 29.90
C HIS A 374 -15.86 -10.34 28.61
N ARG A 375 -16.79 -11.27 28.34
CA ARG A 375 -17.83 -11.11 27.31
C ARG A 375 -19.22 -11.14 27.93
#